data_AF-A0AAD4Q9G6-F1
#
_entry.id   AF-A0AAD4Q9G6-F1
#
_cell.length_a   1.000
_cell.length_b   1.000
_cell.length_c   1.000
_cell.angle_alpha   90.00
_cell.angle_beta   90.00
_cell.angle_gamma   90.00
#
_symmetry.space_group_name_H-M   'P 1'
#
loop_
_entity.id
_entity.type
_entity.pdbx_description
1 polymer ?
#
loop_
_entity_poly.entity_id
_entity_poly.type
_entity_poly.pdbx_seq_one_letter_code
_entity_poly.pdbx_strand_id
1 'polypeptide(L)'
;ADVVLRSSDLVSFHVHKSILAMSSPFFTDLFSLPQPPDDEVIEGLPVVQVPEDAELLHSLFTVLYPIPSAIPESYEKTLALLAAS
;
A
#
# COMPACT_ATOMS: atom_id res chain seq x y z
N ALA A 1 -2.84 -7.59 9.94
CA ALA A 1 -1.94 -6.55 9.43
C ALA A 1 -0.74 -6.41 10.34
N ASP A 2 0.42 -6.07 9.79
CA ASP A 2 1.69 -5.81 10.49
C ASP A 2 2.34 -4.48 10.06
N VAL A 3 1.63 -3.70 9.24
CA VAL A 3 1.95 -2.32 8.85
C VAL A 3 0.66 -1.58 8.48
N VAL A 4 0.66 -0.26 8.67
CA VAL A 4 -0.37 0.63 8.15
C VAL A 4 0.22 1.43 7.00
N LEU A 5 -0.38 1.36 5.81
CA LEU A 5 -0.07 2.29 4.72
C LEU A 5 -1.02 3.49 4.80
N ARG A 6 -0.47 4.70 4.74
CA ARG A 6 -1.26 5.93 4.68
C ARG A 6 -1.11 6.57 3.32
N SER A 7 -2.24 6.74 2.63
CA SER A 7 -2.30 7.40 1.33
C SER A 7 -2.05 8.91 1.43
N SER A 8 -1.84 9.55 0.29
CA SER A 8 -1.64 11.00 0.19
C SER A 8 -2.87 11.82 0.61
N ASP A 9 -4.07 11.25 0.51
CA ASP A 9 -5.34 11.80 1.00
C ASP A 9 -5.70 11.33 2.42
N LEU A 10 -4.70 10.84 3.18
CA LEU A 10 -4.75 10.53 4.61
C LEU A 10 -5.66 9.35 5.00
N VAL A 11 -5.96 8.46 4.06
CA VAL A 11 -6.68 7.21 4.34
C VAL A 11 -5.67 6.14 4.77
N SER A 12 -5.96 5.46 5.88
CA SER A 12 -5.10 4.42 6.44
C SER A 12 -5.61 3.02 6.09
N PHE A 13 -4.71 2.16 5.62
CA PHE A 13 -4.98 0.78 5.24
C PHE A 13 -4.14 -0.17 6.08
N HIS A 14 -4.80 -1.09 6.77
CA HIS A 14 -4.15 -2.15 7.55
C HIS A 14 -3.81 -3.31 6.62
N VAL A 15 -2.51 -3.54 6.36
CA VAL A 15 -2.04 -4.52 5.38
C VAL A 15 -0.95 -5.42 5.94
N HIS A 16 -0.60 -6.46 5.18
CA HIS A 16 0.47 -7.39 5.49
C HIS A 16 1.69 -7.12 4.61
N LYS A 17 2.84 -6.84 5.24
CA LYS A 17 4.13 -6.62 4.55
C LYS A 17 4.47 -7.78 3.62
N SER A 18 4.22 -9.01 4.05
CA SER A 18 4.51 -10.21 3.26
C SER A 18 3.74 -10.28 1.93
N ILE A 19 2.47 -9.88 1.93
CA ILE A 19 1.63 -9.89 0.72
C ILE A 19 2.13 -8.84 -0.27
N LEU A 20 2.46 -7.65 0.20
CA LEU A 20 3.01 -6.57 -0.63
C LEU A 20 4.41 -6.89 -1.14
N ALA A 21 5.28 -7.45 -0.30
CA ALA A 21 6.62 -7.90 -0.71
C ALA A 21 6.56 -9.02 -1.76
N MET A 22 5.55 -9.89 -1.70
CA MET A 22 5.30 -10.91 -2.73
C MET A 22 4.79 -10.33 -4.05
N SER A 23 4.11 -9.19 -4.03
CA SER A 23 3.55 -8.59 -5.24
C SER A 23 4.56 -7.75 -6.01
N SER A 24 5.48 -7.07 -5.30
CA SER A 24 6.48 -6.21 -5.91
C SER A 24 7.82 -6.23 -5.16
N PRO A 25 8.95 -6.28 -5.88
CA PRO A 25 10.27 -6.02 -5.29
C PRO A 25 10.35 -4.66 -4.60
N PHE A 26 9.61 -3.66 -5.08
CA PHE A 26 9.57 -2.32 -4.48
C PHE A 26 9.17 -2.38 -3.00
N PHE A 27 8.14 -3.15 -2.65
CA PHE A 27 7.70 -3.28 -1.26
C PHE A 27 8.71 -4.06 -0.42
N THR A 28 9.43 -5.02 -1.01
CA THR A 28 10.54 -5.70 -0.31
C THR A 28 11.62 -4.71 0.08
N ASP A 29 12.02 -3.85 -0.86
CA ASP A 29 13.03 -2.82 -0.62
C ASP A 29 12.52 -1.78 0.40
N LEU A 30 11.29 -1.28 0.23
CA LEU A 30 10.65 -0.32 1.14
C LEU A 30 10.66 -0.81 2.59
N PHE A 31 10.31 -2.07 2.84
CA PHE A 31 10.28 -2.63 4.19
C PHE A 31 11.66 -3.05 4.74
N SER A 32 12.68 -3.10 3.89
CA SER A 32 14.07 -3.34 4.31
C SER A 32 14.76 -2.09 4.85
N LEU A 33 14.23 -0.91 4.51
CA LEU A 33 14.80 0.37 4.94
C LEU A 33 14.54 0.62 6.44
N PRO A 34 15.53 1.14 7.18
CA PRO A 34 15.33 1.55 8.56
C PRO A 34 14.29 2.67 8.61
N GLN A 35 13.21 2.43 9.36
CA GLN A 35 12.16 3.42 9.61
C GLN A 35 12.67 4.44 10.64
N PRO A 36 12.48 5.76 10.42
CA PRO A 36 12.80 6.79 11.40
C PRO A 36 12.25 6.48 12.81
N PRO A 37 12.98 6.83 13.87
CA PRO A 37 12.57 6.53 15.25
C PRO A 37 11.32 7.30 15.70
N ASP A 38 10.98 8.39 15.03
CA ASP A 38 9.81 9.23 15.33
C ASP A 38 8.59 8.89 14.45
N ASP A 39 8.62 7.75 13.77
CA ASP A 39 7.52 7.37 12.89
C ASP A 39 6.21 7.16 13.66
N GLU A 40 5.13 7.58 13.02
CA GLU A 40 3.80 7.43 13.59
C GLU A 40 3.44 5.96 13.75
N VAL A 41 2.79 5.67 14.87
CA VAL A 41 2.32 4.33 15.20
C VAL A 41 0.83 4.38 15.46
N ILE A 42 0.08 3.55 14.72
CA ILE A 42 -1.36 3.36 14.90
C ILE A 42 -1.57 1.96 15.46
N GLU A 43 -2.17 1.86 16.65
CA GLU A 43 -2.44 0.58 17.32
C GLU A 43 -1.21 -0.32 17.50
N GLY A 44 -0.02 0.27 17.67
CA GLY A 44 1.24 -0.48 17.80
C GLY A 44 1.84 -0.93 16.47
N LEU A 45 1.24 -0.57 15.32
CA LEU A 45 1.74 -0.83 13.98
C LEU A 45 2.43 0.41 13.39
N PRO A 46 3.58 0.25 12.71
CA PRO A 46 4.24 1.36 12.04
C PRO A 46 3.39 1.88 10.88
N VAL A 47 3.31 3.20 10.74
CA VAL A 47 2.63 3.88 9.64
C VAL A 47 3.65 4.29 8.58
N VAL A 48 3.50 3.78 7.37
CA VAL A 48 4.30 4.18 6.21
C VAL A 48 3.44 5.05 5.31
N GLN A 49 3.86 6.30 5.11
CA GLN A 49 3.19 7.21 4.20
C GLN A 49 3.65 6.97 2.77
N VAL A 50 2.69 6.86 1.86
CA VAL A 50 2.93 6.60 0.45
C VAL A 50 2.28 7.70 -0.41
N PRO A 51 2.84 8.03 -1.58
CA PRO A 51 2.32 9.12 -2.42
C PRO A 51 1.00 8.77 -3.12
N GLU A 52 0.64 7.50 -3.21
CA GLU A 52 -0.59 7.02 -3.84
C GLU A 52 -1.83 7.46 -3.05
N ASP A 53 -2.93 7.73 -3.75
CA ASP A 53 -4.22 8.04 -3.14
C ASP A 53 -4.96 6.77 -2.69
N ALA A 54 -6.03 6.95 -1.90
CA ALA A 54 -6.82 5.86 -1.37
C ALA A 54 -7.47 4.98 -2.45
N GLU A 55 -7.89 5.57 -3.57
CA GLU A 55 -8.57 4.85 -4.66
C GLU A 55 -7.63 3.88 -5.37
N LEU A 56 -6.41 4.33 -5.65
CA LEU A 56 -5.38 3.51 -6.27
C LEU A 56 -4.94 2.37 -5.35
N LEU A 57 -4.67 2.68 -4.06
CA LEU A 57 -4.29 1.66 -3.08
C LEU A 57 -5.40 0.64 -2.87
N HIS A 58 -6.67 1.07 -2.82
CA HIS A 58 -7.81 0.17 -2.72
C HIS A 58 -7.83 -0.80 -3.91
N SER A 59 -7.70 -0.26 -5.14
CA SER A 59 -7.67 -1.06 -6.37
C SER A 59 -6.53 -2.08 -6.34
N LEU A 60 -5.32 -1.67 -5.94
CA LEU A 60 -4.17 -2.56 -5.74
C LEU A 60 -4.48 -3.67 -4.75
N PHE A 61 -5.03 -3.35 -3.58
CA PHE A 61 -5.35 -4.36 -2.59
C PHE A 61 -6.46 -5.31 -3.04
N THR A 62 -7.39 -4.89 -3.89
CA THR A 62 -8.37 -5.83 -4.46
C THR A 62 -7.74 -6.85 -5.43
N VAL A 63 -6.57 -6.55 -6.01
CA VAL A 63 -5.81 -7.49 -6.84
C VAL A 63 -4.98 -8.45 -5.95
N LEU A 64 -4.42 -7.94 -4.86
CA LEU A 64 -3.50 -8.69 -3.99
C LEU A 64 -4.18 -9.55 -2.93
N TYR A 65 -5.35 -9.12 -2.47
CA TYR A 65 -6.16 -9.85 -1.49
C TYR A 65 -7.33 -10.51 -2.21
N PRO A 66 -7.83 -11.66 -1.73
CA PRO A 66 -9.02 -12.30 -2.26
C PRO A 66 -10.30 -11.52 -1.88
N ILE A 67 -10.36 -10.27 -2.31
CA ILE A 67 -11.48 -9.32 -2.21
C ILE A 67 -12.01 -9.15 -3.65
N PRO A 68 -13.32 -8.96 -3.86
CA PRO A 68 -13.83 -8.66 -5.20
C PRO A 68 -13.07 -7.49 -5.83
N SER A 69 -12.55 -7.69 -7.05
CA SER A 69 -11.71 -6.71 -7.74
C SER A 69 -12.47 -5.42 -8.06
N ALA A 70 -11.92 -4.28 -7.62
CA ALA A 70 -12.37 -2.95 -8.03
C ALA A 70 -11.39 -2.46 -9.11
N ILE A 71 -11.82 -2.48 -10.37
CA ILE A 71 -11.00 -2.02 -11.50
C ILE A 71 -11.14 -0.50 -11.60
N PRO A 72 -10.03 0.27 -11.66
CA PRO A 72 -10.11 1.71 -11.84
C PRO A 72 -10.84 2.10 -13.13
N GLU A 73 -11.65 3.16 -13.07
CA GLU A 73 -12.49 3.57 -14.21
C GLU A 73 -11.70 4.22 -15.37
N SER A 74 -10.42 4.55 -15.16
CA SER A 74 -9.58 5.25 -16.16
C SER A 74 -8.33 4.46 -16.56
N TYR A 75 -7.88 4.70 -17.79
CA TYR A 75 -6.65 4.11 -18.32
C TYR A 75 -5.40 4.62 -17.59
N GLU A 76 -5.34 5.91 -17.25
CA GLU A 76 -4.21 6.44 -16.48
C GLU A 76 -4.08 5.76 -15.13
N LYS A 77 -5.21 5.54 -14.43
CA LYS A 77 -5.23 4.83 -13.15
C LYS A 77 -4.85 3.35 -13.29
N THR A 78 -5.27 2.72 -14.38
CA THR A 78 -4.86 1.34 -14.68
C THR A 78 -3.35 1.25 -14.92
N LEU A 79 -2.74 2.21 -15.61
CA LEU A 79 -1.30 2.26 -15.78
C LEU A 79 -0.56 2.51 -14.46
N ALA A 80 -1.07 3.42 -13.62
CA ALA A 80 -0.51 3.68 -12.30
C ALA A 80 -0.54 2.42 -11.43
N LEU A 81 -1.64 1.66 -11.49
CA LEU A 81 -1.76 0.38 -10.80
C LEU A 81 -0.68 -0.62 -11.24
N LEU A 82 -0.44 -0.75 -12.55
CA LEU A 82 0.59 -1.63 -13.09
C LEU A 82 2.02 -1.19 -12.76
N ALA A 83 2.24 0.11 -12.58
CA ALA A 83 3.54 0.65 -12.19
C ALA A 83 3.85 0.43 -10.70
N ALA A 84 2.82 0.28 -9.87
CA ALA A 84 2.93 0.04 -8.43
C ALA A 84 3.07 -1.45 -8.05
N SER A 85 2.81 -2.37 -8.98
CA SER A 85 3.01 -3.82 -8.86
C SER A 85 4.37 -4.23 -9.43
#